data_AF-A0AAD5XI38-F1
#
_entry.id   AF-A0AAD5XI38-F1
#
_cell.length_a   1.000
_cell.length_b   1.000
_cell.length_c   1.000
_cell.angle_alpha   90.00
_cell.angle_beta   90.00
_cell.angle_gamma   90.00
#
_symmetry.space_group_name_H-M   'P 1'
#
loop_
_entity.id
_entity.type
_entity.pdbx_description
1 polymer ?
#
loop_
_entity_poly.entity_id
_entity_poly.type
_entity_poly.pdbx_seq_one_letter_code
_entity_poly.pdbx_strand_id
1 'polypeptide(L)'
;MGDTDNAENSGSRYNPYSNRGRRKQSGEASGKRQVQMRDAQRALRARKQEYILDLQKKNLNLTHQNILLQQQVQILSIAFPSASSTVPCFNQNCAAQIQALQLEVLELQTALLINNNDSTALPAASSGLAAGIKTDNWTIDIEPEVSPNDAAGLESIINTSNGTIADSPSNWIDEMENIALKQTRKWQSAEDLYGPVDVAPFIARAKLIKSFKNTKIAERIFNLFALRIFFRCPIVDRVLFVEIMSEYHIKYKLHNIRWREICAFEAQPPKIKRVLPETISPRIINFRNTLKQIPSFSNHHDIIDRMCEFWNSDDQYGPEEFYYLNYLVHSLMVACDTVEDHIKFWLAFFIVRQNKIQEMDEVIANLEVVSL
;
A
#
# COMPACT_ATOMS: atom_id res chain seq x y z
N MET A 1 3.95 55.70 -38.47
CA MET A 1 2.92 56.15 -37.51
C MET A 1 2.03 54.97 -37.25
N GLY A 2 2.18 54.38 -36.07
CA GLY A 2 1.53 53.14 -35.69
C GLY A 2 1.92 52.88 -34.24
N ASP A 3 1.29 53.64 -33.34
CA ASP A 3 1.44 53.50 -31.90
C ASP A 3 0.62 52.29 -31.44
N THR A 4 1.30 51.31 -30.84
CA THR A 4 0.66 50.17 -30.17
C THR A 4 0.82 50.35 -28.67
N ASP A 5 -0.30 50.66 -28.03
CA ASP A 5 -0.44 50.81 -26.58
C ASP A 5 -0.23 49.48 -25.85
N ASN A 6 0.75 49.47 -24.96
CA ASN A 6 1.00 48.39 -23.99
C ASN A 6 0.00 48.49 -22.83
N ALA A 7 -0.96 47.57 -22.78
CA ALA A 7 -1.83 47.41 -21.62
C ALA A 7 -1.12 46.60 -20.52
N GLU A 8 -0.56 47.32 -19.54
CA GLU A 8 0.00 46.72 -18.33
C GLU A 8 -1.11 46.10 -17.46
N ASN A 9 -1.07 44.77 -17.36
CA ASN A 9 -1.93 43.97 -16.51
C ASN A 9 -1.49 44.12 -15.04
N SER A 10 -2.05 45.12 -14.36
CA SER A 10 -1.81 45.38 -12.94
C SER A 10 -2.52 44.34 -12.08
N GLY A 11 -1.77 43.33 -11.64
CA GLY A 11 -2.21 42.31 -10.69
C GLY A 11 -2.75 42.94 -9.41
N SER A 12 -4.07 42.90 -9.26
CA SER A 12 -4.79 43.35 -8.08
C SER A 12 -4.34 42.53 -6.86
N ARG A 13 -3.60 43.17 -5.95
CA ARG A 13 -3.12 42.56 -4.71
C ARG A 13 -4.30 42.30 -3.78
N TYR A 14 -4.42 41.06 -3.30
CA TYR A 14 -5.40 40.63 -2.32
C TYR A 14 -5.35 41.54 -1.07
N ASN A 15 -6.47 42.20 -0.75
CA ASN A 15 -6.61 43.06 0.42
C ASN A 15 -7.29 42.28 1.57
N PRO A 16 -6.55 41.82 2.58
CA PRO A 16 -7.11 41.07 3.72
C PRO A 16 -8.03 41.92 4.63
N TYR A 17 -8.07 43.23 4.42
CA TYR A 17 -8.94 44.16 5.16
C TYR A 17 -10.21 44.54 4.40
N SER A 18 -10.47 43.90 3.26
CA SER A 18 -11.74 43.98 2.57
C SER A 18 -12.83 43.26 3.39
N ASN A 19 -13.42 43.96 4.35
CA ASN A 19 -14.64 43.54 5.04
C ASN A 19 -15.88 43.48 4.11
N ARG A 20 -15.68 43.53 2.78
CA ARG A 20 -16.73 43.67 1.76
C ARG A 20 -17.37 42.34 1.32
N GLY A 21 -16.98 41.21 1.92
CA GLY A 21 -17.34 39.88 1.40
C GLY A 21 -18.32 39.03 2.21
N ARG A 22 -18.75 39.44 3.41
CA ARG A 22 -19.70 38.63 4.20
C ARG A 22 -20.96 39.44 4.47
N ARG A 23 -21.88 39.44 3.51
CA ARG A 23 -23.28 39.82 3.78
C ARG A 23 -23.76 38.98 4.97
N LYS A 24 -23.90 39.62 6.14
CA LYS A 24 -24.63 39.05 7.27
C LYS A 24 -26.05 38.82 6.76
N GLN A 25 -26.37 37.58 6.41
CA GLN A 25 -27.76 37.17 6.20
C GLN A 25 -28.45 37.32 7.55
N SER A 26 -29.10 38.46 7.76
CA SER A 26 -29.97 38.76 8.90
C SER A 26 -31.34 38.10 8.76
N GLY A 27 -31.40 36.93 8.12
CA GLY A 27 -32.57 36.08 8.21
C GLY A 27 -32.44 35.32 9.52
N GLU A 28 -33.35 35.54 10.47
CA GLU A 28 -33.51 34.64 11.62
C GLU A 28 -33.55 33.21 11.06
N ALA A 29 -32.51 32.42 11.36
CA ALA A 29 -32.48 31.02 10.96
C ALA A 29 -33.71 30.38 11.60
N SER A 30 -34.68 29.94 10.78
CA SER A 30 -35.92 29.32 11.24
C SER A 30 -35.61 28.34 12.36
N GLY A 31 -36.11 28.59 13.59
CA GLY A 31 -35.62 27.93 14.81
C GLY A 31 -35.54 26.40 14.71
N LYS A 32 -36.42 25.79 13.91
CA LYS A 32 -36.43 24.34 13.61
C LYS A 32 -35.12 23.82 13.01
N ARG A 33 -34.53 24.52 12.02
CA ARG A 33 -33.29 24.08 11.36
C ARG A 33 -32.08 24.18 12.29
N GLN A 34 -32.06 25.19 13.17
CA GLN A 34 -30.98 25.36 14.14
C GLN A 34 -31.02 24.25 15.20
N VAL A 35 -32.21 23.86 15.66
CA VAL A 35 -32.38 22.72 16.59
C VAL A 35 -31.92 21.42 15.93
N GLN A 36 -32.37 21.12 14.71
CA GLN A 36 -31.93 19.93 13.96
C GLN A 36 -30.41 19.87 13.78
N MET A 37 -29.75 21.00 13.48
CA MET A 37 -28.28 21.04 13.39
C MET A 37 -27.60 20.73 14.73
N ARG A 38 -28.12 21.25 15.84
CA ARG A 38 -27.57 20.97 17.18
C ARG A 38 -27.75 19.50 17.55
N ASP A 39 -28.89 18.91 17.21
CA ASP A 39 -29.19 17.49 17.49
C ASP A 39 -28.34 16.57 16.63
N ALA A 40 -28.21 16.86 15.33
CA ALA A 40 -27.30 16.14 14.44
C ALA A 40 -25.84 16.21 14.94
N GLN A 41 -25.40 17.37 15.44
CA GLN A 41 -24.07 17.52 16.00
C GLN A 41 -23.88 16.75 17.31
N ARG A 42 -24.89 16.72 18.18
CA ARG A 42 -24.89 15.90 19.40
C ARG A 42 -24.81 14.41 19.06
N ALA A 43 -25.64 13.93 18.14
CA ALA A 43 -25.62 12.54 17.67
C ALA A 43 -24.28 12.16 17.01
N LEU A 44 -23.65 13.07 16.27
CA LEU A 44 -22.33 12.85 15.70
C LEU A 44 -21.24 12.73 16.79
N ARG A 45 -21.28 13.60 17.80
CA ARG A 45 -20.32 13.54 18.93
C ARG A 45 -20.49 12.26 19.73
N ALA A 46 -21.73 11.84 20.00
CA ALA A 46 -22.04 10.59 20.69
C ALA A 46 -21.46 9.38 19.95
N ARG A 47 -21.73 9.24 18.65
CA ARG A 47 -21.16 8.16 17.82
C ARG A 47 -19.64 8.15 17.78
N LYS A 48 -19.01 9.34 17.71
CA LYS A 48 -17.54 9.46 17.76
C LYS A 48 -16.98 9.01 19.11
N GLN A 49 -17.64 9.37 20.21
CA GLN A 49 -17.21 8.98 21.55
C GLN A 49 -17.35 7.46 21.75
N GLU A 50 -18.45 6.87 21.30
CA GLU A 50 -18.67 5.42 21.32
C GLU A 50 -17.59 4.67 20.52
N TYR A 51 -17.29 5.14 19.30
CA TYR A 51 -16.21 4.58 18.48
C TYR A 51 -14.84 4.65 19.16
N ILE A 52 -14.53 5.75 19.85
CA ILE A 52 -13.27 5.89 20.60
C ILE A 52 -13.21 4.88 21.76
N LEU A 53 -14.32 4.68 22.50
CA LEU A 53 -14.40 3.70 23.58
C LEU A 53 -14.22 2.27 23.05
N ASP A 54 -14.82 1.95 21.90
CA ASP A 54 -14.66 0.63 21.27
C ASP A 54 -13.21 0.39 20.83
N LEU A 55 -12.55 1.39 20.24
CA LEU A 55 -11.13 1.31 19.90
C LEU A 55 -10.23 1.11 21.14
N GLN A 56 -10.52 1.81 22.24
CA GLN A 56 -9.80 1.64 23.50
C GLN A 56 -9.97 0.22 24.05
N LYS A 57 -11.19 -0.31 24.04
CA LYS A 57 -11.49 -1.70 24.43
C LYS A 57 -10.75 -2.71 23.56
N LYS A 58 -10.74 -2.51 22.23
CA LYS A 58 -10.02 -3.38 21.30
C LYS A 58 -8.52 -3.36 21.54
N ASN A 59 -7.94 -2.19 21.83
CA ASN A 59 -6.52 -2.05 22.12
C ASN A 59 -6.13 -2.75 23.44
N LEU A 60 -6.97 -2.64 24.48
CA LEU A 60 -6.79 -3.40 25.72
C LEU A 60 -6.83 -4.91 25.48
N ASN A 61 -7.77 -5.40 24.68
CA ASN A 61 -7.87 -6.82 24.34
C ASN A 61 -6.63 -7.32 23.57
N LEU A 62 -6.17 -6.57 22.56
CA LEU A 62 -4.96 -6.91 21.80
C LEU A 62 -3.70 -6.88 22.68
N THR A 63 -3.60 -5.93 23.60
CA THR A 63 -2.50 -5.84 24.56
C THR A 63 -2.47 -7.07 25.46
N HIS A 64 -3.63 -7.47 25.99
CA HIS A 64 -3.76 -8.69 26.80
C HIS A 64 -3.38 -9.96 26.01
N GLN A 65 -3.84 -10.10 24.77
CA GLN A 65 -3.45 -11.23 23.91
C GLN A 65 -1.95 -11.28 23.64
N ASN A 66 -1.30 -10.13 23.41
CA ASN A 66 0.14 -10.06 23.18
C ASN A 66 0.93 -10.51 24.42
N ILE A 67 0.49 -10.10 25.62
CA ILE A 67 1.08 -10.57 26.89
C ILE A 67 0.98 -12.09 27.01
N LEU A 68 -0.19 -12.68 26.72
CA LEU A 68 -0.36 -14.14 26.77
C LEU A 68 0.54 -14.88 25.78
N LEU A 69 0.67 -14.36 24.55
CA LEU A 69 1.56 -14.94 23.54
C LEU A 69 3.03 -14.84 23.93
N GLN A 70 3.45 -13.72 24.52
CA GLN A 70 4.82 -13.55 25.03
C GLN A 70 5.12 -14.54 26.16
N GLN A 71 4.18 -14.73 27.09
CA GLN A 71 4.30 -15.75 28.14
C GLN A 71 4.41 -17.15 27.54
N GLN A 72 3.63 -17.47 26.51
CA GLN A 72 3.69 -18.77 25.84
C GLN A 72 5.04 -18.99 25.14
N VAL A 73 5.56 -17.98 24.45
CA VAL A 73 6.89 -18.02 23.81
C VAL A 73 7.98 -18.20 24.86
N GLN A 74 7.87 -17.54 26.01
CA GLN A 74 8.81 -17.68 27.13
C GLN A 74 8.77 -19.08 27.74
N ILE A 75 7.58 -19.67 27.92
CA ILE A 75 7.44 -21.05 28.40
C ILE A 75 8.07 -22.03 27.40
N LEU A 76 7.82 -21.84 26.10
CA LEU A 76 8.38 -22.70 25.06
C LEU A 76 9.90 -22.57 24.96
N SER A 77 10.47 -21.38 25.15
CA SER A 77 11.93 -21.20 25.12
C SER A 77 12.63 -21.83 26.32
N ILE A 78 11.97 -21.89 27.48
CA ILE A 78 12.46 -22.63 28.66
C ILE A 78 12.31 -24.15 28.45
N ALA A 79 11.19 -24.61 27.89
CA ALA A 79 10.91 -26.03 27.69
C ALA A 79 11.77 -26.65 26.57
N PHE A 80 12.12 -25.87 25.56
CA PHE A 80 12.94 -26.28 24.42
C PHE A 80 14.13 -25.33 24.27
N PRO A 81 15.16 -25.42 25.13
CA PRO A 81 16.40 -24.72 24.88
C PRO A 81 16.96 -25.24 23.56
N SER A 82 16.85 -24.42 22.52
CA SER A 82 17.19 -24.77 21.14
C SER A 82 18.50 -25.56 21.09
N ALA A 83 18.46 -26.79 20.61
CA ALA A 83 19.64 -27.62 20.33
C ALA A 83 20.42 -27.10 19.11
N SER A 84 20.70 -25.79 19.10
CA SER A 84 21.52 -25.13 18.09
C SER A 84 22.97 -25.23 18.53
N SER A 85 23.75 -25.94 17.72
CA SER A 85 25.16 -26.23 17.88
C SER A 85 26.05 -24.98 17.72
N THR A 86 26.11 -24.14 18.74
CA THR A 86 27.27 -23.27 18.98
C THR A 86 27.53 -23.23 20.47
N VAL A 87 28.71 -23.74 20.84
CA VAL A 87 29.31 -23.83 22.18
C VAL A 87 28.58 -22.99 23.22
N PRO A 88 27.85 -23.59 24.18
CA PRO A 88 27.26 -22.84 25.28
C PRO A 88 28.39 -22.12 26.03
N CYS A 89 28.18 -20.85 26.36
CA CYS A 89 29.02 -20.16 27.33
C CYS A 89 28.92 -20.94 28.66
N PHE A 90 29.90 -21.80 28.96
CA PHE A 90 29.96 -22.62 30.17
C PHE A 90 30.18 -21.81 31.45
N ASN A 91 30.22 -20.48 31.36
CA ASN A 91 30.29 -19.64 32.54
C ASN A 91 28.90 -19.57 33.18
N GLN A 92 28.69 -20.31 34.28
CA GLN A 92 27.45 -20.31 35.06
C GLN A 92 26.98 -18.88 35.42
N ASN A 93 27.90 -17.92 35.52
CA ASN A 93 27.59 -16.52 35.78
C ASN A 93 26.85 -15.83 34.62
N CYS A 94 27.12 -16.20 33.35
CA CYS A 94 26.42 -15.60 32.20
C CYS A 94 24.97 -16.06 32.12
N ALA A 95 24.68 -17.33 32.41
CA ALA A 95 23.31 -17.84 32.43
C ALA A 95 22.48 -17.16 33.54
N ALA A 96 23.06 -17.01 34.74
CA ALA A 96 22.41 -16.31 35.85
C ALA A 96 22.18 -14.82 35.54
N GLN A 97 23.15 -14.14 34.89
CA GLN A 97 22.98 -12.74 34.49
C GLN A 97 21.89 -12.56 33.43
N ILE A 98 21.81 -13.45 32.44
CA ILE A 98 20.77 -13.39 31.42
C ILE A 98 19.38 -13.60 32.06
N GLN A 99 19.26 -14.56 32.98
CA GLN A 99 18.01 -14.77 33.72
C GLN A 99 17.64 -13.56 34.59
N ALA A 100 18.60 -12.96 35.29
CA ALA A 100 18.37 -11.76 36.11
C ALA A 100 17.90 -10.57 35.27
N LEU A 101 18.55 -10.32 34.13
CA LEU A 101 18.16 -9.24 33.21
C LEU A 101 16.78 -9.48 32.58
N GLN A 102 16.44 -10.73 32.26
CA GLN A 102 15.11 -11.07 31.76
C GLN A 102 14.02 -10.80 32.80
N LEU A 103 14.31 -11.05 34.09
CA LEU A 103 13.39 -10.79 35.20
C LEU A 103 13.21 -9.29 35.45
N GLU A 104 14.29 -8.51 35.39
CA GLU A 104 14.25 -7.04 35.52
C GLU A 104 13.45 -6.39 34.38
N VAL A 105 13.62 -6.86 33.14
CA VAL A 105 12.82 -6.38 31.99
C VAL A 105 11.34 -6.67 32.20
N LEU A 106 10.99 -7.83 32.74
CA LEU A 106 9.60 -8.19 33.04
C LEU A 106 9.01 -7.27 34.11
N GLU A 107 9.74 -7.01 35.20
CA GLU A 107 9.29 -6.12 36.28
C GLU A 107 9.06 -4.70 35.79
N LEU A 108 9.99 -4.15 34.98
CA LEU A 108 9.85 -2.81 34.39
C LEU A 108 8.65 -2.71 33.45
N GLN A 109 8.38 -3.73 32.64
CA GLN A 109 7.20 -3.79 31.78
C GLN A 109 5.90 -3.84 32.60
N THR A 110 5.91 -4.57 33.72
CA THR A 110 4.76 -4.68 34.62
C THR A 110 4.48 -3.35 35.33
N ALA A 111 5.53 -2.65 35.80
CA ALA A 111 5.41 -1.35 36.44
C ALA A 111 4.87 -0.26 35.48
N LEU A 112 5.28 -0.29 34.20
CA LEU A 112 4.74 0.61 33.18
C LEU A 112 3.24 0.39 32.92
N LEU A 113 2.76 -0.86 32.99
CA LEU A 113 1.33 -1.16 32.84
C LEU A 113 0.51 -0.65 34.03
N ILE A 114 1.03 -0.75 35.25
CA ILE A 114 0.35 -0.27 36.46
C ILE A 114 0.24 1.26 36.44
N ASN A 115 1.33 1.98 36.13
CA ASN A 115 1.34 3.45 36.10
C ASN A 115 0.43 4.07 35.03
N ASN A 116 0.11 3.35 33.95
CA ASN A 116 -0.79 3.84 32.92
C ASN A 116 -2.28 3.77 33.30
N ASN A 117 -2.65 2.98 34.31
CA ASN A 117 -4.03 2.87 34.78
C ASN A 117 -4.44 4.01 35.74
N ASP A 118 -3.47 4.62 36.45
CA ASP A 118 -3.74 5.68 37.43
C ASP A 118 -3.95 7.09 36.81
N SER A 119 -3.75 7.26 35.50
CA SER A 119 -3.98 8.54 34.80
C SER A 119 -5.44 8.83 34.42
N THR A 120 -6.42 8.06 34.92
CA THR A 120 -7.85 8.29 34.63
C THR A 120 -8.59 9.17 35.64
N ALA A 121 -7.94 9.66 36.70
CA ALA A 121 -8.56 10.57 37.67
C ALA A 121 -8.34 12.05 37.32
N LEU A 122 -9.10 12.56 36.35
CA LEU A 122 -9.32 14.00 36.16
C LEU A 122 -10.79 14.30 36.48
N PRO A 123 -11.11 15.09 37.52
CA PRO A 123 -12.48 15.27 37.98
C PRO A 123 -13.28 16.11 36.98
N ALA A 124 -14.47 15.60 36.64
CA ALA A 124 -15.47 16.26 35.83
C ALA A 124 -16.01 17.52 36.53
N ALA A 125 -15.41 18.67 36.24
CA ALA A 125 -16.02 19.97 36.49
C ALA A 125 -16.92 20.36 35.30
N SER A 126 -18.14 19.82 35.25
CA SER A 126 -19.21 20.36 34.39
C SER A 126 -20.60 20.13 35.00
N SER A 127 -20.76 20.54 36.25
CA SER A 127 -22.08 20.76 36.86
C SER A 127 -22.41 22.25 36.74
N GLY A 128 -23.31 22.60 35.80
CA GLY A 128 -23.78 23.97 35.66
C GLY A 128 -24.53 24.23 34.36
N LEU A 129 -25.71 23.64 34.22
CA LEU A 129 -26.93 24.31 33.71
C LEU A 129 -28.05 23.25 33.58
N ALA A 130 -28.75 23.01 34.68
CA ALA A 130 -30.09 22.44 34.65
C ALA A 130 -31.08 23.60 34.70
N ALA A 131 -31.65 23.98 33.55
CA ALA A 131 -32.86 24.78 33.47
C ALA A 131 -33.84 24.02 32.59
N GLY A 132 -34.99 23.70 33.20
CA GLY A 132 -35.91 22.66 32.75
C GLY A 132 -36.58 22.93 31.40
N ILE A 133 -36.92 21.83 30.74
CA ILE A 133 -37.93 21.78 29.69
C ILE A 133 -38.77 20.54 29.98
N LYS A 134 -40.05 20.75 30.28
CA LYS A 134 -41.09 19.73 30.34
C LYS A 134 -41.15 19.02 28.97
N THR A 135 -41.06 17.69 28.99
CA THR A 135 -41.34 16.86 27.82
C THR A 135 -42.80 16.44 27.85
N ASP A 136 -43.60 17.00 26.94
CA ASP A 136 -44.93 16.48 26.63
C ASP A 136 -44.80 15.29 25.69
N ASN A 137 -45.50 14.20 26.05
CA ASN A 137 -45.63 12.96 25.28
C ASN A 137 -46.16 13.21 23.86
N TRP A 138 -45.44 12.73 22.85
CA TRP A 138 -45.97 12.48 21.52
C TRP A 138 -45.71 11.02 21.16
N THR A 139 -46.74 10.19 21.29
CA THR A 139 -46.86 8.88 20.66
C THR A 139 -47.06 9.07 19.16
N ILE A 140 -46.25 8.39 18.35
CA ILE A 140 -46.45 8.26 16.90
C ILE A 140 -46.85 6.82 16.64
N ASP A 141 -48.09 6.64 16.20
CA ASP A 141 -48.60 5.39 15.63
C ASP A 141 -47.93 5.14 14.28
N ILE A 142 -47.46 3.90 14.07
CA ILE A 142 -46.95 3.41 12.79
C ILE A 142 -47.87 2.27 12.37
N GLU A 143 -48.68 2.50 11.33
CA GLU A 143 -49.34 1.43 10.58
C GLU A 143 -48.37 0.83 9.54
N PRO A 144 -48.42 -0.48 9.27
CA PRO A 144 -47.64 -1.11 8.22
C PRO A 144 -48.50 -1.29 6.95
N GLU A 145 -48.09 -0.69 5.83
CA GLU A 145 -48.59 -1.12 4.51
C GLU A 145 -47.67 -2.17 3.89
N VAL A 146 -48.28 -3.32 3.66
CA VAL A 146 -47.81 -4.46 2.86
C VAL A 146 -48.46 -4.32 1.49
N SER A 147 -47.70 -4.43 0.39
CA SER A 147 -48.14 -5.22 -0.77
C SER A 147 -47.01 -5.47 -1.79
N PRO A 148 -46.95 -6.67 -2.40
CA PRO A 148 -45.88 -7.11 -3.28
C PRO A 148 -46.26 -7.01 -4.77
N ASN A 149 -45.23 -7.01 -5.63
CA ASN A 149 -45.14 -7.71 -6.93
C ASN A 149 -44.23 -6.90 -7.86
N ASP A 150 -43.15 -7.53 -8.31
CA ASP A 150 -42.72 -7.58 -9.71
C ASP A 150 -41.38 -8.32 -9.80
N ALA A 151 -41.50 -9.65 -9.88
CA ALA A 151 -40.42 -10.55 -10.27
C ALA A 151 -40.79 -11.17 -11.61
N ALA A 152 -40.27 -10.60 -12.70
CA ALA A 152 -40.24 -11.24 -14.01
C ALA A 152 -39.15 -10.62 -14.89
N GLY A 153 -38.23 -11.44 -15.39
CA GLY A 153 -37.48 -11.14 -16.61
C GLY A 153 -35.97 -10.94 -16.44
N LEU A 154 -35.23 -12.01 -16.16
CA LEU A 154 -33.78 -12.05 -16.44
C LEU A 154 -33.27 -13.50 -16.64
N GLU A 155 -33.95 -14.25 -17.51
CA GLU A 155 -33.44 -15.51 -18.06
C GLU A 155 -33.45 -15.43 -19.59
N SER A 156 -32.41 -14.83 -20.18
CA SER A 156 -32.16 -14.91 -21.64
C SER A 156 -30.75 -14.42 -22.02
N ILE A 157 -29.68 -14.86 -21.34
CA ILE A 157 -28.31 -14.74 -21.87
C ILE A 157 -27.47 -15.94 -21.40
N ILE A 158 -27.89 -17.17 -21.73
CA ILE A 158 -27.01 -18.33 -21.69
C ILE A 158 -27.34 -19.17 -22.92
N ASN A 159 -26.72 -18.84 -24.05
CA ASN A 159 -26.34 -19.80 -25.10
C ASN A 159 -25.58 -19.07 -26.22
N THR A 160 -24.62 -19.80 -26.82
CA THR A 160 -23.64 -19.41 -27.86
C THR A 160 -22.43 -18.65 -27.30
N SER A 161 -21.21 -19.19 -27.23
CA SER A 161 -20.51 -20.09 -28.16
C SER A 161 -19.49 -21.01 -27.46
N ASN A 162 -19.45 -22.27 -27.91
CA ASN A 162 -18.33 -23.17 -27.70
C ASN A 162 -17.09 -22.62 -28.42
N GLY A 163 -16.20 -21.95 -27.69
CA GLY A 163 -14.83 -21.70 -28.10
C GLY A 163 -13.92 -22.69 -27.38
N THR A 164 -13.28 -23.57 -28.14
CA THR A 164 -12.17 -24.43 -27.69
C THR A 164 -11.16 -23.59 -26.92
N ILE A 165 -10.97 -23.92 -25.63
CA ILE A 165 -9.97 -23.34 -24.75
C ILE A 165 -8.59 -23.72 -25.32
N ALA A 166 -7.84 -22.73 -25.81
CA ALA A 166 -6.47 -22.88 -26.25
C ALA A 166 -5.55 -22.89 -25.01
N ASP A 167 -5.43 -24.06 -24.37
CA ASP A 167 -4.56 -24.29 -23.20
C ASP A 167 -3.09 -24.49 -23.60
N SER A 168 -2.43 -23.46 -24.13
CA SER A 168 -0.96 -23.46 -24.19
C SER A 168 -0.34 -22.06 -24.12
N PRO A 169 0.51 -21.79 -23.11
CA PRO A 169 1.36 -20.58 -23.02
C PRO A 169 2.39 -20.43 -24.15
N SER A 170 2.34 -21.20 -25.23
CA SER A 170 3.20 -21.01 -26.41
C SER A 170 2.57 -20.09 -27.46
N ASN A 171 1.23 -19.96 -27.50
CA ASN A 171 0.56 -19.21 -28.56
C ASN A 171 0.66 -17.69 -28.44
N TRP A 172 0.94 -17.14 -27.24
CA TRP A 172 1.07 -15.69 -27.06
C TRP A 172 2.35 -15.12 -27.67
N ILE A 173 3.43 -15.93 -27.78
CA ILE A 173 4.68 -15.50 -28.39
C ILE A 173 4.50 -15.35 -29.91
N ASP A 174 3.87 -16.34 -30.55
CA ASP A 174 3.56 -16.32 -31.99
C ASP A 174 2.51 -15.24 -32.34
N GLU A 175 1.60 -14.92 -31.41
CA GLU A 175 0.64 -13.84 -31.54
C GLU A 175 1.31 -12.45 -31.38
N MET A 176 2.25 -12.30 -30.44
CA MET A 176 3.06 -11.09 -30.28
C MET A 176 3.94 -10.83 -31.51
N GLU A 177 4.55 -11.87 -32.09
CA GLU A 177 5.37 -11.76 -33.31
C GLU A 177 4.52 -11.38 -34.53
N ASN A 178 3.30 -11.91 -34.64
CA ASN A 178 2.33 -11.54 -35.68
C ASN A 178 1.77 -10.12 -35.52
N ILE A 179 1.61 -9.62 -34.30
CA ILE A 179 1.17 -8.25 -34.02
C ILE A 179 2.30 -7.25 -34.35
N ALA A 180 3.54 -7.59 -34.02
CA ALA A 180 4.72 -6.77 -34.32
C ALA A 180 4.97 -6.61 -35.84
N LEU A 181 4.74 -7.67 -36.63
CA LEU A 181 4.95 -7.65 -38.08
C LEU A 181 3.85 -6.91 -38.87
N LYS A 182 2.65 -6.71 -38.30
CA LYS A 182 1.50 -6.11 -39.00
C LYS A 182 1.24 -4.63 -38.70
N GLN A 183 1.95 -4.02 -37.76
CA GLN A 183 1.69 -2.63 -37.36
C GLN A 183 2.80 -1.66 -37.76
N THR A 184 2.68 -1.11 -38.97
CA THR A 184 3.18 0.24 -39.32
C THR A 184 2.32 1.35 -38.68
N ARG A 185 1.72 1.09 -37.50
CA ARG A 185 0.85 2.05 -36.81
C ARG A 185 1.71 3.11 -36.13
N LYS A 186 1.44 4.36 -36.48
CA LYS A 186 1.88 5.57 -35.75
C LYS A 186 1.69 5.30 -34.25
N TRP A 187 2.78 5.26 -33.48
CA TRP A 187 2.75 4.94 -32.06
C TRP A 187 1.77 5.88 -31.35
N GLN A 188 0.67 5.33 -30.86
CA GLN A 188 -0.28 6.02 -29.98
C GLN A 188 0.17 5.78 -28.53
N SER A 189 0.17 6.84 -27.73
CA SER A 189 0.52 6.74 -26.31
C SER A 189 -0.52 5.90 -25.57
N ALA A 190 -0.16 5.38 -24.39
CA ALA A 190 -1.11 4.62 -23.56
C ALA A 190 -2.32 5.51 -23.14
N GLU A 191 -2.08 6.81 -22.95
CA GLU A 191 -3.11 7.81 -22.70
C GLU A 191 -4.05 8.00 -23.90
N ASP A 192 -3.53 7.98 -25.13
CA ASP A 192 -4.36 8.06 -26.34
C ASP A 192 -5.27 6.82 -26.50
N LEU A 193 -4.80 5.64 -26.06
CA LEU A 193 -5.52 4.38 -26.21
C LEU A 193 -6.54 4.12 -25.11
N TYR A 194 -6.22 4.49 -23.86
CA TYR A 194 -6.99 4.10 -22.68
C TYR A 194 -7.44 5.29 -21.82
N GLY A 195 -7.13 6.51 -22.23
CA GLY A 195 -7.42 7.75 -21.50
C GLY A 195 -6.40 8.06 -20.40
N PRO A 196 -6.49 9.24 -19.77
CA PRO A 196 -5.58 9.64 -18.70
C PRO A 196 -5.67 8.70 -17.50
N VAL A 197 -4.53 8.36 -16.91
CA VAL A 197 -4.48 7.58 -15.66
C VAL A 197 -4.97 8.45 -14.50
N ASP A 198 -6.13 8.12 -13.95
CA ASP A 198 -6.62 8.79 -12.73
C ASP A 198 -5.83 8.39 -11.48
N VAL A 199 -4.74 9.10 -11.23
CA VAL A 199 -3.86 8.87 -10.08
C VAL A 199 -4.42 9.45 -8.77
N ALA A 200 -5.45 10.30 -8.82
CA ALA A 200 -5.91 11.06 -7.65
C ALA A 200 -6.40 10.18 -6.47
N PRO A 201 -7.19 9.10 -6.69
CA PRO A 201 -7.59 8.19 -5.62
C PRO A 201 -6.40 7.51 -4.94
N PHE A 202 -5.37 7.18 -5.71
CA PHE A 202 -4.18 6.51 -5.20
C PHE A 202 -3.26 7.46 -4.46
N ILE A 203 -3.13 8.71 -4.92
CA ILE A 203 -2.45 9.77 -4.17
C ILE A 203 -3.16 10.01 -2.84
N ALA A 204 -4.51 10.03 -2.83
CA ALA A 204 -5.28 10.20 -1.61
C ALA A 204 -5.04 9.04 -0.61
N ARG A 205 -5.01 7.78 -1.08
CA ARG A 205 -4.66 6.62 -0.25
C ARG A 205 -3.21 6.63 0.20
N ALA A 206 -2.26 6.96 -0.67
CA ALA A 206 -0.85 7.08 -0.31
C ALA A 206 -0.65 8.13 0.79
N LYS A 207 -1.40 9.24 0.78
CA LYS A 207 -1.37 10.25 1.85
C LYS A 207 -1.88 9.76 3.21
N LEU A 208 -2.50 8.56 3.29
CA LEU A 208 -2.82 7.90 4.57
C LEU A 208 -1.57 7.30 5.24
N ILE A 209 -0.52 7.03 4.48
CA ILE A 209 0.77 6.56 5.00
C ILE A 209 1.41 7.72 5.78
N LYS A 210 1.74 7.50 7.05
CA LYS A 210 2.23 8.56 7.96
C LYS A 210 3.50 9.22 7.41
N SER A 211 4.42 8.43 6.86
CA SER A 211 5.67 8.93 6.26
C SER A 211 5.45 9.78 5.00
N PHE A 212 4.28 9.70 4.35
CA PHE A 212 3.95 10.52 3.18
C PHE A 212 3.14 11.76 3.52
N LYS A 213 2.59 11.84 4.73
CA LYS A 213 1.78 12.96 5.18
C LYS A 213 2.60 14.26 5.08
N ASN A 214 2.09 15.22 4.32
CA ASN A 214 2.70 16.54 4.05
C ASN A 214 3.91 16.55 3.10
N THR A 215 4.18 15.45 2.39
CA THR A 215 5.27 15.40 1.42
C THR A 215 4.73 15.46 -0.01
N LYS A 216 5.48 16.06 -0.95
CA LYS A 216 5.22 15.94 -2.40
C LYS A 216 5.55 14.54 -2.94
N ILE A 217 6.01 13.65 -2.07
CA ILE A 217 6.40 12.29 -2.42
C ILE A 217 5.18 11.55 -2.95
N ALA A 218 4.02 11.66 -2.31
CA ALA A 218 2.78 11.00 -2.76
C ALA A 218 2.37 11.38 -4.20
N GLU A 219 2.59 12.63 -4.58
CA GLU A 219 2.31 13.14 -5.94
C GLU A 219 3.37 12.69 -6.94
N ARG A 220 4.61 12.44 -6.49
CA ARG A 220 5.69 11.89 -7.31
C ARG A 220 5.61 10.35 -7.49
N ILE A 221 4.92 9.63 -6.60
CA ILE A 221 4.75 8.16 -6.63
C ILE A 221 4.27 7.69 -8.00
N PHE A 222 3.27 8.37 -8.56
CA PHE A 222 2.58 7.91 -9.76
C PHE A 222 3.14 8.49 -11.05
N ASN A 223 4.01 9.49 -10.96
CA ASN A 223 4.57 10.12 -12.14
C ASN A 223 5.82 9.39 -12.64
N LEU A 224 6.69 8.84 -11.78
CA LEU A 224 7.94 8.22 -12.28
C LEU A 224 8.49 7.01 -11.50
N PHE A 225 8.45 6.91 -10.15
CA PHE A 225 9.15 5.78 -9.47
C PHE A 225 8.55 5.36 -8.12
N ALA A 226 7.72 4.32 -8.13
CA ALA A 226 7.29 3.60 -6.91
C ALA A 226 8.48 3.03 -6.11
N LEU A 227 9.58 2.69 -6.79
CA LEU A 227 10.76 2.04 -6.20
C LEU A 227 11.52 2.93 -5.22
N ARG A 228 11.86 4.19 -5.56
CA ARG A 228 12.66 5.08 -4.68
C ARG A 228 11.99 5.36 -3.33
N ILE A 229 10.67 5.30 -3.30
CA ILE A 229 9.86 5.73 -2.16
C ILE A 229 9.65 4.57 -1.18
N PHE A 230 9.44 3.35 -1.68
CA PHE A 230 9.36 2.14 -0.86
C PHE A 230 10.54 2.05 0.13
N PHE A 231 11.75 2.36 -0.33
CA PHE A 231 12.95 2.27 0.52
C PHE A 231 13.07 3.38 1.56
N ARG A 232 12.41 4.53 1.36
CA ARG A 232 12.36 5.62 2.34
C ARG A 232 11.29 5.42 3.42
N CYS A 233 10.42 4.42 3.24
CA CYS A 233 9.36 4.11 4.20
C CYS A 233 9.85 3.15 5.30
N PRO A 234 9.35 3.28 6.55
CA PRO A 234 9.42 2.22 7.55
C PRO A 234 8.79 0.91 7.05
N ILE A 235 9.23 -0.24 7.58
CA ILE A 235 8.71 -1.58 7.17
C ILE A 235 7.19 -1.69 7.30
N VAL A 236 6.59 -1.08 8.32
CA VAL A 236 5.13 -1.10 8.52
C VAL A 236 4.41 -0.36 7.39
N ASP A 237 4.97 0.75 6.93
CA ASP A 237 4.41 1.56 5.84
C ASP A 237 4.62 0.91 4.46
N ARG A 238 5.65 0.06 4.33
CA ARG A 238 5.99 -0.68 3.10
C ARG A 238 4.90 -1.69 2.71
N VAL A 239 4.29 -2.36 3.67
CA VAL A 239 3.20 -3.32 3.40
C VAL A 239 2.00 -2.60 2.81
N LEU A 240 1.56 -1.51 3.45
CA LEU A 240 0.45 -0.69 2.95
C LEU A 240 0.76 -0.07 1.58
N PHE A 241 2.01 0.32 1.33
CA PHE A 241 2.43 0.78 0.01
C PHE A 241 2.30 -0.31 -1.06
N VAL A 242 2.73 -1.54 -0.77
CA VAL A 242 2.62 -2.67 -1.71
C VAL A 242 1.16 -3.01 -1.99
N GLU A 243 0.28 -2.93 -1.00
CA GLU A 243 -1.17 -3.08 -1.22
C GLU A 243 -1.71 -2.02 -2.18
N ILE A 244 -1.39 -0.74 -1.95
CA ILE A 244 -1.82 0.37 -2.82
C ILE A 244 -1.28 0.20 -4.24
N MET A 245 -0.02 -0.20 -4.40
CA MET A 245 0.59 -0.43 -5.70
C MET A 245 0.00 -1.67 -6.39
N SER A 246 -0.31 -2.73 -5.65
CA SER A 246 -0.94 -3.92 -6.22
C SER A 246 -2.33 -3.61 -6.76
N GLU A 247 -3.14 -2.84 -6.02
CA GLU A 247 -4.42 -2.35 -6.52
C GLU A 247 -4.27 -1.44 -7.74
N TYR A 248 -3.26 -0.56 -7.76
CA TYR A 248 -2.95 0.28 -8.91
C TYR A 248 -2.62 -0.58 -10.15
N HIS A 249 -1.74 -1.58 -10.01
CA HIS A 249 -1.37 -2.45 -11.10
C HIS A 249 -2.54 -3.29 -11.62
N ILE A 250 -3.42 -3.77 -10.73
CA ILE A 250 -4.64 -4.48 -11.10
C ILE A 250 -5.59 -3.53 -11.85
N LYS A 251 -5.87 -2.33 -11.32
CA LYS A 251 -6.79 -1.36 -11.93
C LYS A 251 -6.31 -0.87 -13.29
N TYR A 252 -5.01 -0.65 -13.44
CA TYR A 252 -4.39 -0.17 -14.67
C TYR A 252 -3.65 -1.27 -15.43
N LYS A 253 -4.14 -2.51 -15.37
CA LYS A 253 -3.49 -3.66 -16.02
C LYS A 253 -3.21 -3.41 -17.50
N LEU A 254 -4.17 -2.84 -18.25
CA LEU A 254 -4.03 -2.54 -19.69
C LEU A 254 -2.97 -1.47 -19.97
N HIS A 255 -2.91 -0.42 -19.16
CA HIS A 255 -1.87 0.61 -19.25
C HIS A 255 -0.48 0.02 -19.00
N ASN A 256 -0.35 -0.84 -17.98
CA ASN A 256 0.88 -1.55 -17.70
C ASN A 256 1.26 -2.55 -18.82
N ILE A 257 0.28 -3.16 -19.50
CA ILE A 257 0.52 -4.00 -20.68
C ILE A 257 1.08 -3.15 -21.83
N ARG A 258 0.50 -1.99 -22.12
CA ARG A 258 0.95 -1.14 -23.23
C ARG A 258 2.31 -0.52 -23.00
N TRP A 259 2.57 -0.01 -21.80
CA TRP A 259 3.91 0.44 -21.40
C TRP A 259 4.94 -0.68 -21.60
N ARG A 260 4.58 -1.93 -21.28
CA ARG A 260 5.43 -3.09 -21.53
C ARG A 260 5.64 -3.39 -23.00
N GLU A 261 4.62 -3.29 -23.85
CA GLU A 261 4.83 -3.46 -25.29
C GLU A 261 5.86 -2.47 -25.81
N ILE A 262 5.84 -1.23 -25.31
CA ILE A 262 6.83 -0.21 -25.64
C ILE A 262 8.22 -0.63 -25.10
N CYS A 263 8.34 -0.97 -23.81
CA CYS A 263 9.62 -1.37 -23.23
C CYS A 263 10.18 -2.69 -23.79
N ALA A 264 9.34 -3.66 -24.11
CA ALA A 264 9.73 -4.98 -24.63
C ALA A 264 10.06 -4.93 -26.13
N PHE A 265 9.47 -3.99 -26.87
CA PHE A 265 9.86 -3.75 -28.27
C PHE A 265 11.27 -3.16 -28.36
N GLU A 266 11.64 -2.30 -27.39
CA GLU A 266 12.99 -1.77 -27.28
C GLU A 266 13.98 -2.77 -26.64
N ALA A 267 13.52 -3.52 -25.64
CA ALA A 267 14.30 -4.56 -24.99
C ALA A 267 14.02 -5.92 -25.66
N GLN A 268 14.69 -6.22 -26.78
CA GLN A 268 14.91 -7.64 -27.08
C GLN A 268 15.51 -8.28 -25.83
N PRO A 269 14.98 -9.41 -25.32
CA PRO A 269 15.57 -10.06 -24.16
C PRO A 269 17.05 -10.25 -24.47
N PRO A 270 17.96 -9.63 -23.70
CA PRO A 270 19.35 -9.60 -24.07
C PRO A 270 19.77 -11.04 -24.32
N LYS A 271 20.44 -11.31 -25.45
CA LYS A 271 20.94 -12.65 -25.81
C LYS A 271 22.02 -13.16 -24.84
N ILE A 272 22.19 -12.49 -23.71
CA ILE A 272 23.11 -12.80 -22.64
C ILE A 272 22.62 -14.10 -21.98
N LYS A 273 23.15 -15.23 -22.47
CA LYS A 273 23.13 -16.48 -21.74
C LYS A 273 24.08 -16.33 -20.55
N ARG A 274 23.59 -15.83 -19.42
CA ARG A 274 24.33 -15.96 -18.17
C ARG A 274 24.20 -17.42 -17.73
N VAL A 275 25.32 -18.02 -17.37
CA VAL A 275 25.34 -19.32 -16.69
C VAL A 275 25.39 -19.00 -15.22
N LEU A 276 24.46 -19.54 -14.43
CA LEU A 276 24.47 -19.42 -12.98
C LEU A 276 25.87 -19.77 -12.45
N PRO A 277 26.56 -18.86 -11.74
CA PRO A 277 27.87 -19.13 -11.20
C PRO A 277 27.81 -20.35 -10.27
N GLU A 278 28.86 -21.18 -10.26
CA GLU A 278 28.94 -22.35 -9.38
C GLU A 278 28.82 -21.96 -7.89
N THR A 279 29.23 -20.74 -7.56
CA THR A 279 29.13 -20.18 -6.21
C THR A 279 28.05 -19.10 -6.13
N ILE A 280 26.96 -19.42 -5.42
CA ILE A 280 25.86 -18.49 -5.13
C ILE A 280 26.01 -17.99 -3.70
N SER A 281 25.92 -16.67 -3.50
CA SER A 281 25.93 -16.09 -2.16
C SER A 281 24.79 -16.67 -1.27
N PRO A 282 25.04 -16.97 0.02
CA PRO A 282 24.00 -17.49 0.93
C PRO A 282 22.73 -16.64 0.99
N ARG A 283 22.86 -15.33 0.79
CA ARG A 283 21.72 -14.42 0.73
C ARG A 283 20.86 -14.63 -0.52
N ILE A 284 21.49 -14.85 -1.66
CA ILE A 284 20.78 -15.13 -2.92
C ILE A 284 20.11 -16.51 -2.85
N ILE A 285 20.74 -17.47 -2.17
CA ILE A 285 20.10 -18.76 -1.85
C ILE A 285 18.82 -18.55 -1.02
N ASN A 286 18.89 -17.74 0.03
CA ASN A 286 17.72 -17.44 0.86
C ASN A 286 16.61 -16.72 0.08
N PHE A 287 17.00 -15.77 -0.78
CA PHE A 287 16.08 -15.08 -1.68
C PHE A 287 15.38 -16.05 -2.64
N ARG A 288 16.17 -16.92 -3.30
CA ARG A 288 15.67 -17.97 -4.21
C ARG A 288 14.67 -18.88 -3.50
N ASN A 289 15.01 -19.36 -2.31
CA ASN A 289 14.15 -20.26 -1.53
C ASN A 289 12.86 -19.56 -1.11
N THR A 290 12.93 -18.30 -0.69
CA THR A 290 11.74 -17.49 -0.36
C THR A 290 10.81 -17.37 -1.56
N LEU A 291 11.34 -17.09 -2.76
CA LEU A 291 10.51 -17.00 -3.97
C LEU A 291 9.90 -18.35 -4.35
N LYS A 292 10.65 -19.46 -4.25
CA LYS A 292 10.14 -20.81 -4.55
C LYS A 292 9.06 -21.29 -3.56
N GLN A 293 8.96 -20.67 -2.40
CA GLN A 293 7.89 -20.93 -1.43
C GLN A 293 6.56 -20.23 -1.77
N ILE A 294 6.56 -19.29 -2.73
CA ILE A 294 5.34 -18.61 -3.18
C ILE A 294 4.55 -19.57 -4.09
N PRO A 295 3.33 -19.99 -3.73
CA PRO A 295 2.59 -21.02 -4.47
C PRO A 295 2.39 -20.70 -5.95
N SER A 296 2.10 -19.44 -6.25
CA SER A 296 1.96 -18.88 -7.60
C SER A 296 3.17 -19.11 -8.52
N PHE A 297 4.37 -19.35 -7.96
CA PHE A 297 5.62 -19.48 -8.74
C PHE A 297 6.05 -20.91 -9.05
N SER A 298 5.21 -21.90 -8.76
CA SER A 298 5.50 -23.33 -8.99
C SER A 298 5.99 -23.64 -10.41
N ASN A 299 5.49 -22.91 -11.42
CA ASN A 299 5.87 -23.07 -12.84
C ASN A 299 6.87 -22.03 -13.35
N HIS A 300 7.41 -21.17 -12.48
CA HIS A 300 8.23 -20.02 -12.85
C HIS A 300 9.64 -20.05 -12.22
N HIS A 301 10.13 -21.26 -11.89
CA HIS A 301 11.42 -21.45 -11.25
C HIS A 301 12.61 -20.99 -12.12
N ASP A 302 12.49 -21.07 -13.44
CA ASP A 302 13.49 -20.61 -14.39
C ASP A 302 13.64 -19.07 -14.37
N ILE A 303 12.52 -18.34 -14.26
CA ILE A 303 12.51 -16.88 -14.13
C ILE A 303 13.14 -16.48 -12.79
N ILE A 304 12.82 -17.20 -11.71
CA ILE A 304 13.45 -16.99 -10.39
C ILE A 304 14.96 -17.18 -10.49
N ASP A 305 15.42 -18.26 -11.14
CA ASP A 305 16.84 -18.57 -11.25
C ASP A 305 17.58 -17.49 -12.06
N ARG A 306 17.02 -17.01 -13.17
CA ARG A 306 17.55 -15.87 -13.95
C ARG A 306 17.59 -14.57 -13.13
N MET A 307 16.60 -14.35 -12.29
CA MET A 307 16.61 -13.18 -11.40
C MET A 307 17.68 -13.32 -10.33
N CYS A 308 17.95 -14.53 -9.83
CA CYS A 308 19.06 -14.78 -8.91
C CYS A 308 20.43 -14.58 -9.58
N GLU A 309 20.60 -14.98 -10.84
CA GLU A 309 21.83 -14.72 -11.63
C GLU A 309 22.14 -13.23 -11.69
N PHE A 310 21.11 -12.40 -11.92
CA PHE A 310 21.24 -10.95 -11.94
C PHE A 310 21.78 -10.38 -10.63
N TRP A 311 21.31 -10.91 -9.49
CA TRP A 311 21.73 -10.44 -8.17
C TRP A 311 23.07 -11.01 -7.70
N ASN A 312 23.51 -12.13 -8.28
CA ASN A 312 24.77 -12.80 -7.94
C ASN A 312 25.96 -12.31 -8.78
N SER A 313 25.72 -11.59 -9.88
CA SER A 313 26.76 -10.97 -10.70
C SER A 313 27.33 -9.74 -10.00
N ASP A 314 28.65 -9.56 -10.02
CA ASP A 314 29.35 -8.35 -9.54
C ASP A 314 29.51 -7.30 -10.66
N ASP A 315 28.95 -7.55 -11.84
CA ASP A 315 29.06 -6.64 -12.98
C ASP A 315 28.28 -5.35 -12.72
N GLN A 316 28.79 -4.24 -13.27
CA GLN A 316 28.11 -2.95 -13.22
C GLN A 316 26.74 -3.04 -13.91
N TYR A 317 25.73 -2.44 -13.30
CA TYR A 317 24.39 -2.38 -13.89
C TYR A 317 24.34 -1.34 -15.01
N GLY A 318 24.13 -1.82 -16.23
CA GLY A 318 23.79 -0.98 -17.36
C GLY A 318 22.27 -0.78 -17.50
N PRO A 319 21.85 0.09 -18.42
CA PRO A 319 20.45 0.25 -18.85
C PRO A 319 19.82 -1.07 -19.30
N GLU A 320 20.53 -1.88 -20.09
CA GLU A 320 20.02 -3.16 -20.63
C GLU A 320 19.73 -4.16 -19.51
N GLU A 321 20.66 -4.30 -18.56
CA GLU A 321 20.47 -5.10 -17.36
C GLU A 321 19.25 -4.64 -16.57
N PHE A 322 19.06 -3.33 -16.41
CA PHE A 322 17.91 -2.78 -15.71
C PHE A 322 16.59 -3.12 -16.40
N TYR A 323 16.50 -2.98 -17.73
CA TYR A 323 15.30 -3.39 -18.47
C TYR A 323 15.02 -4.88 -18.34
N TYR A 324 16.06 -5.71 -18.41
CA TYR A 324 15.93 -7.15 -18.23
C TYR A 324 15.47 -7.53 -16.81
N LEU A 325 16.01 -6.90 -15.77
CA LEU A 325 15.51 -7.09 -14.41
C LEU A 325 14.04 -6.72 -14.29
N ASN A 326 13.64 -5.57 -14.85
CA ASN A 326 12.24 -5.14 -14.82
C ASN A 326 11.33 -6.13 -15.55
N TYR A 327 11.78 -6.71 -16.66
CA TYR A 327 11.07 -7.80 -17.34
C TYR A 327 10.88 -9.02 -16.44
N LEU A 328 11.93 -9.49 -15.76
CA LEU A 328 11.87 -10.65 -14.85
C LEU A 328 10.95 -10.38 -13.65
N VAL A 329 11.11 -9.22 -13.01
CA VAL A 329 10.27 -8.76 -11.88
C VAL A 329 8.81 -8.76 -12.30
N HIS A 330 8.53 -8.17 -13.46
CA HIS A 330 7.18 -8.07 -13.96
C HIS A 330 6.59 -9.45 -14.29
N SER A 331 7.37 -10.33 -14.91
CA SER A 331 6.93 -11.69 -15.24
C SER A 331 6.50 -12.45 -13.98
N LEU A 332 7.28 -12.33 -12.90
CA LEU A 332 6.91 -12.89 -11.60
C LEU A 332 5.69 -12.19 -11.01
N MET A 333 5.56 -10.87 -11.13
CA MET A 333 4.35 -10.17 -10.66
C MET A 333 3.08 -10.65 -11.34
N VAL A 334 3.11 -10.90 -12.66
CA VAL A 334 1.92 -11.43 -13.37
C VAL A 334 1.62 -12.87 -12.99
N ALA A 335 2.65 -13.64 -12.62
CA ALA A 335 2.46 -15.00 -12.14
C ALA A 335 1.78 -15.05 -10.76
N CYS A 336 1.75 -13.96 -9.99
CA CYS A 336 1.08 -13.93 -8.70
C CYS A 336 -0.45 -13.99 -8.84
N ASP A 337 -1.06 -15.06 -8.34
CA ASP A 337 -2.51 -15.27 -8.34
C ASP A 337 -3.22 -14.54 -7.20
N THR A 338 -2.51 -14.25 -6.11
CA THR A 338 -3.08 -13.66 -4.89
C THR A 338 -2.36 -12.38 -4.47
N VAL A 339 -3.07 -11.52 -3.72
CA VAL A 339 -2.48 -10.32 -3.10
C VAL A 339 -1.37 -10.69 -2.12
N GLU A 340 -1.52 -11.81 -1.40
CA GLU A 340 -0.51 -12.30 -0.46
C GLU A 340 0.79 -12.67 -1.18
N ASP A 341 0.70 -13.33 -2.33
CA ASP A 341 1.85 -13.67 -3.16
C ASP A 341 2.55 -12.44 -3.71
N HIS A 342 1.78 -11.44 -4.15
CA HIS A 342 2.29 -10.11 -4.50
C HIS A 342 3.11 -9.48 -3.37
N ILE A 343 2.58 -9.51 -2.15
CA ILE A 343 3.26 -8.95 -0.97
C ILE A 343 4.55 -9.71 -0.67
N LYS A 344 4.51 -11.05 -0.65
CA LYS A 344 5.69 -11.90 -0.42
C LYS A 344 6.77 -11.65 -1.46
N PHE A 345 6.41 -11.60 -2.73
CA PHE A 345 7.32 -11.33 -3.83
C PHE A 345 8.02 -9.98 -3.64
N TRP A 346 7.26 -8.90 -3.45
CA TRP A 346 7.83 -7.57 -3.29
C TRP A 346 8.72 -7.48 -2.06
N LEU A 347 8.30 -8.01 -0.91
CA LEU A 347 9.14 -8.03 0.29
C LEU A 347 10.47 -8.73 0.05
N ALA A 348 10.46 -9.91 -0.56
CA ALA A 348 11.68 -10.64 -0.90
C ALA A 348 12.56 -9.83 -1.87
N PHE A 349 11.96 -9.28 -2.94
CA PHE A 349 12.65 -8.49 -3.94
C PHE A 349 13.35 -7.27 -3.33
N PHE A 350 12.67 -6.58 -2.42
CA PHE A 350 13.23 -5.40 -1.78
C PHE A 350 14.34 -5.73 -0.80
N ILE A 351 14.25 -6.85 -0.09
CA ILE A 351 15.33 -7.34 0.77
C ILE A 351 16.57 -7.60 -0.08
N VAL A 352 16.48 -8.29 -1.22
CA VAL A 352 17.67 -8.54 -2.05
C VAL A 352 18.22 -7.25 -2.67
N ARG A 353 17.34 -6.36 -3.15
CA ARG A 353 17.72 -5.06 -3.75
C ARG A 353 18.51 -4.16 -2.81
N GLN A 354 18.29 -4.24 -1.50
CA GLN A 354 18.93 -3.33 -0.55
C GLN A 354 20.47 -3.30 -0.62
N ASN A 355 21.09 -4.38 -1.11
CA ASN A 355 22.54 -4.43 -1.30
C ASN A 355 23.06 -3.56 -2.43
N LYS A 356 22.24 -3.37 -3.46
CA LYS A 356 22.65 -2.70 -4.70
C LYS A 356 21.75 -1.51 -5.00
N ILE A 357 21.18 -0.95 -3.93
CA ILE A 357 20.24 0.15 -4.05
C ILE A 357 20.89 1.38 -4.68
N GLN A 358 22.15 1.67 -4.33
CA GLN A 358 22.90 2.81 -4.87
C GLN A 358 23.12 2.68 -6.37
N GLU A 359 23.63 1.53 -6.81
CA GLU A 359 23.85 1.23 -8.23
C GLU A 359 22.55 1.29 -9.03
N MET A 360 21.48 0.68 -8.54
CA MET A 360 20.18 0.76 -9.21
C MET A 360 19.61 2.19 -9.25
N ASP A 361 19.78 2.97 -8.19
CA ASP A 361 19.30 4.35 -8.14
C ASP A 361 20.08 5.26 -9.10
N GLU A 362 21.37 4.96 -9.34
CA GLU A 362 22.21 5.60 -10.35
C GLU A 362 21.77 5.23 -11.77
N VAL A 363 21.52 3.96 -12.05
CA VAL A 363 20.98 3.54 -13.37
C VAL A 363 19.63 4.20 -13.64
N ILE A 364 18.76 4.23 -12.63
CA ILE A 364 17.48 4.95 -12.74
C ILE A 364 17.72 6.43 -13.03
N ALA A 365 18.66 7.09 -12.37
CA ALA A 365 18.97 8.49 -12.62
C ALA A 365 19.50 8.71 -14.05
N ASN A 366 20.34 7.81 -14.55
CA ASN A 366 20.86 7.88 -15.92
C ASN A 366 19.76 7.68 -16.95
N LEU A 367 18.85 6.72 -16.71
CA LEU A 367 17.67 6.51 -17.56
C LEU A 367 16.73 7.72 -17.56
N GLU A 368 16.54 8.37 -16.40
CA GLU A 368 15.76 9.61 -16.30
C GLU A 368 16.34 10.70 -17.22
N VAL A 369 17.66 10.87 -17.24
CA VAL A 369 18.35 11.86 -18.10
C VAL A 369 18.19 11.53 -19.59
N VAL A 370 18.21 10.25 -19.96
CA VAL A 370 18.07 9.82 -21.37
C VAL A 370 16.62 9.90 -21.86
N SER A 371 15.65 9.77 -20.97
CA SER A 371 14.21 9.79 -21.30
C SER A 371 13.60 11.19 -21.45
N LEU A 372 14.32 12.24 -21.02
CA LEU A 372 13.94 13.65 -21.12
C LEU A 372 14.61 14.32 -22.32
#